data_AF-V4J937-F1
#
_entry.id   AF-V4J937-F1
#
_cell.length_a   1.000
_cell.length_b   1.000
_cell.length_c   1.000
_cell.angle_alpha   90.00
_cell.angle_beta   90.00
_cell.angle_gamma   90.00
#
_symmetry.space_group_name_H-M   'P 1'
#
loop_
_entity.id
_entity.type
_entity.pdbx_description
1 polymer ?
#
loop_
_entity_poly.entity_id
_entity_poly.type
_entity_poly.pdbx_seq_one_letter_code
_entity_poly.pdbx_strand_id
1 'polypeptide(L)'
;MMEINRSRNVTSQPAPTRGEQPALKQQLKGSQLQLEVPLNSAKVTMQTHVRVSKEDVKTAEDEAKRITLAYVDAMEKTHKALKTSLSEFEKFKTEQANKNPKLDLSDLDLYQDKEGDLKLNSGKLSASQITDLETALSGNEKLKDAFTQLHSGIVEGLQLKDSYQYADLNASSLNGSIRLNELTEQYSKQFHFEGFGQEYKTLSERLDVDAGLFGHFLFEAMNPKIRTFA
;
A
#
# COMPACT_ATOMS: atom_id res chain seq x y z
N MET A 1 -21.56 -26.78 4.99
CA MET A 1 -22.45 -25.67 4.59
C MET A 1 -23.14 -25.20 5.85
N MET A 2 -22.72 -24.06 6.41
CA MET A 2 -23.31 -23.43 7.60
C MET A 2 -23.50 -21.96 7.26
N GLU A 3 -24.75 -21.50 7.28
CA GLU A 3 -25.12 -20.11 7.04
C GLU A 3 -24.97 -19.32 8.34
N ILE A 4 -24.25 -18.19 8.27
CA ILE A 4 -24.17 -17.22 9.35
C ILE A 4 -25.28 -16.20 9.15
N ASN A 5 -26.34 -16.29 9.95
CA ASN A 5 -27.44 -15.33 9.91
C ASN A 5 -27.05 -14.06 10.68
N ARG A 6 -26.82 -12.96 9.95
CA ARG A 6 -26.54 -11.62 10.51
C ARG A 6 -27.81 -10.78 10.46
N SER A 7 -28.60 -10.82 11.52
CA SER A 7 -29.68 -9.86 11.74
C SER A 7 -29.45 -9.15 13.07
N ARG A 8 -29.10 -7.87 13.00
CA ARG A 8 -28.99 -6.96 14.16
C ARG A 8 -30.37 -6.72 14.78
N ASN A 9 -30.42 -6.66 16.11
CA ASN A 9 -31.34 -5.78 16.82
C ASN A 9 -30.57 -5.16 17.99
N VAL A 10 -30.09 -3.93 17.83
CA VAL A 10 -29.66 -3.09 18.94
C VAL A 10 -30.91 -2.38 19.43
N THR A 11 -31.51 -2.89 20.49
CA THR A 11 -32.61 -2.21 21.20
C THR A 11 -31.99 -1.24 22.20
N SER A 12 -32.07 0.06 21.92
CA SER A 12 -31.73 1.10 22.90
C SER A 12 -32.72 1.02 24.07
N GLN A 13 -32.22 0.72 25.27
CA GLN A 13 -33.02 0.82 26.49
C GLN A 13 -33.34 2.30 26.78
N PRO A 14 -34.59 2.64 27.17
CA PRO A 14 -34.92 4.00 27.56
C PRO A 14 -34.26 4.34 28.90
N ALA A 15 -33.78 5.59 29.03
CA ALA A 15 -33.19 6.07 30.27
C ALA A 15 -34.24 6.13 31.40
N PRO A 16 -33.93 5.64 32.61
CA PRO A 16 -34.86 5.66 33.74
C PRO A 16 -35.12 7.10 34.20
N THR A 17 -36.36 7.38 34.60
CA THR A 17 -36.79 8.72 35.04
C THR A 17 -36.44 8.99 36.51
N ARG A 18 -36.37 10.27 36.87
CA ARG A 18 -35.88 10.80 38.17
C ARG A 18 -36.61 10.23 39.41
N GLY A 19 -37.77 9.59 39.25
CA GLY A 19 -38.50 8.92 40.32
C GLY A 19 -37.99 7.52 40.71
N GLU A 20 -37.16 6.87 39.87
CA GLU A 20 -36.72 5.47 40.08
C GLU A 20 -35.33 5.37 40.77
N GLN A 21 -34.64 6.49 40.94
CA GLN A 21 -33.32 6.55 41.56
C GLN A 21 -33.26 6.17 43.06
N PRO A 22 -34.29 6.41 43.90
CA PRO A 22 -34.27 6.00 45.31
C PRO A 22 -34.36 4.48 45.49
N ALA A 23 -35.15 3.80 44.64
CA ALA A 23 -35.34 2.34 44.69
C ALA A 23 -34.06 1.58 44.28
N LEU A 24 -33.37 2.06 43.25
CA LEU A 24 -32.07 1.51 42.80
C LEU A 24 -30.97 1.69 43.85
N LYS A 25 -30.97 2.81 44.61
CA LYS A 25 -30.01 3.02 45.71
C LYS A 25 -30.27 2.12 46.92
N GLN A 26 -31.52 1.70 47.17
CA GLN A 26 -31.83 0.73 48.23
C GLN A 26 -31.46 -0.70 47.84
N GLN A 27 -31.68 -1.12 46.59
CA GLN A 27 -31.24 -2.44 46.12
C GLN A 27 -29.71 -2.62 46.16
N LEU A 28 -28.94 -1.56 45.89
CA LEU A 28 -27.48 -1.56 45.99
C LEU A 28 -26.96 -1.57 47.44
N LYS A 29 -27.71 -1.04 48.41
CA LYS A 29 -27.32 -1.05 49.83
C LYS A 29 -27.71 -2.34 50.58
N GLY A 30 -28.70 -3.08 50.08
CA GLY A 30 -29.12 -4.37 50.66
C GLY A 30 -28.36 -5.60 50.15
N SER A 31 -27.59 -5.45 49.07
CA SER A 31 -26.81 -6.54 48.47
C SER A 31 -25.38 -6.55 49.03
N GLN A 32 -25.23 -6.81 50.33
CA GLN A 32 -23.98 -7.41 50.81
C GLN A 32 -23.89 -8.78 50.15
N LEU A 33 -23.10 -8.88 49.09
CA LEU A 33 -22.69 -10.15 48.52
C LEU A 33 -22.04 -10.96 49.64
N GLN A 34 -22.77 -11.93 50.19
CA GLN A 34 -22.15 -13.05 50.89
C GLN A 34 -21.29 -13.74 49.82
N LEU A 35 -19.97 -13.57 49.93
CA LEU A 35 -19.03 -14.39 49.18
C LEU A 35 -19.19 -15.82 49.69
N GLU A 36 -19.95 -16.63 48.96
CA GLU A 36 -19.79 -18.08 49.04
C GLU A 36 -18.34 -18.40 48.66
N VAL A 37 -17.60 -18.94 49.61
CA VAL A 37 -16.26 -19.48 49.37
C VAL A 37 -16.42 -20.64 48.37
N PRO A 38 -15.76 -20.62 47.20
CA PRO A 38 -15.86 -21.73 46.26
C PRO A 38 -15.26 -22.99 46.90
N LEU A 39 -16.12 -23.93 47.32
CA LEU A 39 -15.76 -25.30 47.66
C LEU A 39 -15.42 -26.06 46.37
N ASN A 40 -14.21 -25.80 45.86
CA ASN A 40 -13.34 -26.68 45.07
C ASN A 40 -12.33 -25.80 44.34
N SER A 41 -11.12 -25.71 44.90
CA SER A 41 -9.98 -25.05 44.28
C SER A 41 -9.44 -25.89 43.10
N ALA A 42 -10.19 -25.99 42.01
CA ALA A 42 -9.57 -26.28 40.73
C ALA A 42 -8.84 -24.99 40.33
N LYS A 43 -7.53 -24.91 40.64
CA LYS A 43 -6.66 -23.87 40.08
C LYS A 43 -6.72 -24.01 38.56
N VAL A 44 -7.56 -23.22 37.90
CA VAL A 44 -7.33 -22.85 36.50
C VAL A 44 -6.12 -21.93 36.52
N THR A 45 -4.95 -22.55 36.58
CA THR A 45 -3.70 -21.86 36.32
C THR A 45 -3.65 -21.72 34.80
N MET A 46 -4.08 -20.59 34.27
CA MET A 46 -3.59 -20.20 32.95
C MET A 46 -2.09 -20.00 33.11
N GLN A 47 -1.29 -21.01 32.76
CA GLN A 47 0.15 -20.85 32.57
C GLN A 47 0.37 -20.01 31.30
N THR A 48 0.10 -18.71 31.38
CA THR A 48 0.61 -17.75 30.39
C THR A 48 1.99 -17.29 30.85
N HIS A 49 2.94 -18.22 30.86
CA HIS A 49 4.37 -17.89 30.83
C HIS A 49 5.01 -18.68 29.70
N VAL A 50 4.65 -18.37 28.45
CA VAL A 50 5.65 -18.46 27.39
C VAL A 50 6.64 -17.35 27.69
N ARG A 51 7.62 -17.67 28.55
CA ARG A 51 8.71 -16.76 28.87
C ARG A 51 9.60 -16.75 27.64
N VAL A 52 9.33 -15.82 26.72
CA VAL A 52 10.18 -15.56 25.55
C VAL A 52 11.60 -15.39 26.09
N SER A 53 12.53 -16.21 25.60
CA SER A 53 13.91 -16.14 26.08
C SER A 53 14.55 -14.83 25.64
N LYS A 54 15.60 -14.38 26.32
CA LYS A 54 16.32 -13.17 25.88
C LYS A 54 16.95 -13.39 24.50
N GLU A 55 17.31 -14.64 24.23
CA GLU A 55 17.81 -15.12 22.96
C GLU A 55 16.74 -14.99 21.86
N ASP A 56 15.49 -15.39 22.14
CA ASP A 56 14.37 -15.24 21.19
C ASP A 56 14.07 -13.77 20.90
N VAL A 57 14.09 -12.90 21.93
CA VAL A 57 13.92 -11.44 21.75
C VAL A 57 15.03 -10.89 20.87
N LYS A 58 16.29 -11.24 21.15
CA LYS A 58 17.44 -10.78 20.37
C LYS A 58 17.37 -11.25 18.92
N THR A 59 16.98 -12.51 18.68
CA THR A 59 16.79 -13.04 17.34
C THR A 59 15.68 -12.29 16.60
N ALA A 60 14.56 -11.98 17.27
CA ALA A 60 13.50 -11.18 16.67
C ALA A 60 13.94 -9.74 16.36
N GLU A 61 14.72 -9.10 17.23
CA GLU A 61 15.27 -7.76 17.00
C GLU A 61 16.27 -7.73 15.83
N ASP A 62 17.19 -8.70 15.77
CA ASP A 62 18.16 -8.83 14.68
C ASP A 62 17.47 -9.08 13.33
N GLU A 63 16.43 -9.91 13.33
CA GLU A 63 15.64 -10.19 12.13
C GLU A 63 14.83 -8.96 11.69
N ALA A 64 14.17 -8.27 12.63
CA ALA A 64 13.43 -7.04 12.32
C ALA A 64 14.37 -5.97 11.73
N LYS A 65 15.58 -5.83 12.28
CA LYS A 65 16.60 -4.91 11.77
C LYS A 65 17.05 -5.31 10.35
N ARG A 66 17.29 -6.60 10.11
CA ARG A 66 17.68 -7.11 8.79
C ARG A 66 16.59 -6.84 7.74
N ILE A 67 15.34 -7.14 8.07
CA ILE A 67 14.19 -6.87 7.19
C ILE A 67 14.06 -5.36 6.93
N THR A 68 14.17 -4.53 7.97
CA THR A 68 14.08 -3.07 7.83
C THR A 68 15.16 -2.52 6.91
N LEU A 69 16.42 -2.98 7.04
CA LEU A 69 17.51 -2.54 6.16
C LEU A 69 17.29 -2.99 4.72
N ALA A 70 16.92 -4.26 4.52
CA ALA A 70 16.61 -4.78 3.19
C ALA A 70 15.46 -4.00 2.53
N TYR A 71 14.44 -3.65 3.32
CA TYR A 71 13.30 -2.85 2.86
C TYR A 71 13.74 -1.45 2.41
N VAL A 72 14.53 -0.75 3.23
CA VAL A 72 15.06 0.57 2.89
C VAL A 72 15.90 0.51 1.62
N ASP A 73 16.78 -0.49 1.48
CA ASP A 73 17.61 -0.69 0.29
C ASP A 73 16.76 -0.96 -0.97
N ALA A 74 15.73 -1.81 -0.85
CA ALA A 74 14.81 -2.10 -1.94
C ALA A 74 14.03 -0.84 -2.36
N MET A 75 13.56 -0.06 -1.40
CA MET A 75 12.82 1.18 -1.67
C MET A 75 13.71 2.29 -2.23
N GLU A 76 14.99 2.35 -1.85
CA GLU A 76 15.94 3.29 -2.47
C GLU A 76 16.14 2.99 -3.96
N LYS A 77 16.30 1.71 -4.32
CA LYS A 77 16.39 1.28 -5.73
C LYS A 77 15.09 1.57 -6.47
N THR A 78 13.95 1.24 -5.87
CA THR A 78 12.60 1.47 -6.43
C THR A 78 12.37 2.96 -6.70
N HIS A 79 12.77 3.80 -5.76
CA HIS A 79 12.69 5.25 -5.86
C HIS A 79 13.55 5.78 -7.02
N LYS A 80 14.82 5.34 -7.13
CA LYS A 80 15.70 5.69 -8.26
C LYS A 80 15.13 5.23 -9.60
N ALA A 81 14.54 4.05 -9.64
CA ALA A 81 13.89 3.47 -10.82
C ALA A 81 12.66 4.30 -11.25
N LEU A 82 11.82 4.74 -10.31
CA LEU A 82 10.69 5.63 -10.58
C LEU A 82 11.15 6.98 -11.15
N LYS A 83 12.11 7.64 -10.49
CA LYS A 83 12.69 8.91 -10.96
C LYS A 83 13.27 8.79 -12.37
N THR A 84 13.97 7.69 -12.65
CA THR A 84 14.53 7.40 -13.98
C THR A 84 13.43 7.18 -15.01
N SER A 85 12.40 6.39 -14.68
CA SER A 85 11.27 6.12 -15.56
C SER A 85 10.55 7.41 -15.95
N LEU A 86 10.28 8.30 -14.98
CA LEU A 86 9.66 9.60 -15.24
C LEU A 86 10.53 10.49 -16.14
N SER A 87 11.83 10.54 -15.86
CA SER A 87 12.76 11.36 -16.65
C SER A 87 12.87 10.88 -18.10
N GLU A 88 13.05 9.58 -18.33
CA GLU A 88 13.19 9.03 -19.68
C GLU A 88 11.86 9.07 -20.45
N PHE A 89 10.72 8.90 -19.77
CA PHE A 89 9.41 9.05 -20.40
C PHE A 89 9.10 10.51 -20.79
N GLU A 90 9.49 11.49 -19.95
CA GLU A 90 9.35 12.91 -20.29
C GLU A 90 10.24 13.31 -21.47
N LYS A 91 11.48 12.80 -21.53
CA LYS A 91 12.36 12.97 -22.69
C LYS A 91 11.72 12.40 -23.95
N PHE A 92 11.18 11.19 -23.89
CA PHE A 92 10.46 10.58 -24.99
C PHE A 92 9.30 11.47 -25.46
N LYS A 93 8.42 11.92 -24.56
CA LYS A 93 7.31 12.83 -24.91
C LYS A 93 7.81 14.13 -25.54
N THR A 94 8.87 14.74 -25.01
CA THR A 94 9.47 15.96 -25.56
C THR A 94 10.00 15.74 -26.98
N GLU A 95 10.72 14.65 -27.21
CA GLU A 95 11.23 14.29 -28.53
C GLU A 95 10.10 14.08 -29.55
N GLN A 96 9.03 13.40 -29.14
CA GLN A 96 7.88 13.15 -30.00
C GLN A 96 7.05 14.41 -30.27
N ALA A 97 6.90 15.30 -29.29
CA ALA A 97 6.27 16.60 -29.48
C ALA A 97 7.06 17.48 -30.47
N ASN A 98 8.40 17.42 -30.44
CA ASN A 98 9.25 18.14 -31.39
C ASN A 98 9.15 17.56 -32.82
N LYS A 99 9.10 16.24 -32.95
CA LYS A 99 8.96 15.57 -34.27
C LYS A 99 7.55 15.73 -34.84
N ASN A 100 6.53 15.72 -33.99
CA ASN A 100 5.12 15.73 -34.36
C ASN A 100 4.32 16.74 -33.51
N PRO A 101 4.43 18.06 -33.75
CA PRO A 101 3.81 19.09 -32.92
C PRO A 101 2.27 19.08 -32.85
N LYS A 102 1.62 18.28 -33.70
CA LYS A 102 0.16 18.12 -33.76
C LYS A 102 -0.36 16.98 -32.88
N LEU A 103 0.53 16.13 -32.34
CA LEU A 103 0.14 15.07 -31.42
C LEU A 103 -0.12 15.66 -30.03
N ASP A 104 -1.31 15.43 -29.50
CA ASP A 104 -1.59 15.71 -28.09
C ASP A 104 -1.11 14.54 -27.23
N LEU A 105 0.00 14.73 -26.54
CA LEU A 105 0.62 13.73 -25.65
C LEU A 105 0.26 13.94 -24.17
N SER A 106 -0.66 14.86 -23.86
CA SER A 106 -0.93 15.29 -22.48
C SER A 106 -1.53 14.19 -21.59
N ASP A 107 -2.23 13.22 -22.18
CA ASP A 107 -2.80 12.07 -21.47
C ASP A 107 -2.05 10.75 -21.73
N LEU A 108 -0.89 10.82 -22.39
CA LEU A 108 -0.09 9.64 -22.73
C LEU A 108 0.52 9.04 -21.46
N ASP A 109 0.19 7.78 -21.18
CA ASP A 109 0.69 7.02 -20.04
C ASP A 109 1.49 5.78 -20.50
N LEU A 110 2.35 5.28 -19.62
CA LEU A 110 3.27 4.17 -19.86
C LEU A 110 2.91 2.98 -18.97
N TYR A 111 2.85 1.79 -19.55
CA TYR A 111 2.71 0.53 -18.82
C TYR A 111 3.57 -0.59 -19.46
N GLN A 112 3.77 -1.71 -18.77
CA GLN A 112 4.35 -2.93 -19.37
C GLN A 112 3.23 -3.90 -19.74
N ASP A 113 3.26 -4.49 -20.93
CA ASP A 113 2.36 -5.59 -21.25
C ASP A 113 2.80 -6.91 -20.61
N LYS A 114 2.06 -7.99 -20.90
CA LYS A 114 2.32 -9.32 -20.33
C LYS A 114 3.72 -9.86 -20.66
N GLU A 115 4.34 -9.42 -21.74
CA GLU A 115 5.68 -9.82 -22.17
C GLU A 115 6.77 -8.94 -21.54
N GLY A 116 6.37 -7.85 -20.85
CA GLY A 116 7.28 -6.89 -20.22
C GLY A 116 7.69 -5.77 -21.18
N ASP A 117 7.06 -5.68 -22.34
CA ASP A 117 7.34 -4.62 -23.30
C ASP A 117 6.62 -3.33 -22.95
N LEU A 118 7.27 -2.21 -23.22
CA LEU A 118 6.70 -0.90 -22.97
C LEU A 118 5.54 -0.63 -23.94
N LYS A 119 4.38 -0.33 -23.37
CA LYS A 119 3.15 0.03 -24.08
C LYS A 119 2.63 1.38 -23.64
N LEU A 120 1.88 1.99 -24.54
CA LEU A 120 1.32 3.32 -24.35
C LEU A 120 -0.19 3.27 -24.26
N ASN A 121 -0.75 4.11 -23.40
CA ASN A 121 -2.19 4.30 -23.28
C ASN A 121 -2.53 5.78 -23.40
N SER A 122 -3.49 6.12 -24.23
CA SER A 122 -4.04 7.47 -24.39
C SER A 122 -5.49 7.37 -24.86
N GLY A 123 -6.36 8.24 -24.36
CA GLY A 123 -7.73 8.39 -24.84
C GLY A 123 -7.86 9.35 -26.03
N LYS A 124 -6.80 10.11 -26.34
CA LYS A 124 -6.81 11.14 -27.38
C LYS A 124 -6.14 10.71 -28.69
N LEU A 125 -5.25 9.73 -28.64
CA LEU A 125 -4.51 9.25 -29.80
C LEU A 125 -5.24 8.08 -30.49
N SER A 126 -5.14 8.02 -31.82
CA SER A 126 -5.61 6.87 -32.57
C SER A 126 -4.70 5.66 -32.37
N ALA A 127 -5.21 4.45 -32.62
CA ALA A 127 -4.42 3.23 -32.52
C ALA A 127 -3.17 3.25 -33.42
N SER A 128 -3.25 3.86 -34.61
CA SER A 128 -2.09 4.01 -35.51
C SER A 128 -1.04 4.94 -34.90
N GLN A 129 -1.45 6.07 -34.31
CA GLN A 129 -0.55 7.00 -33.63
C GLN A 129 0.14 6.34 -32.43
N ILE A 130 -0.61 5.55 -31.65
CA ILE A 130 -0.05 4.76 -30.54
C ILE A 130 0.99 3.77 -31.06
N THR A 131 0.68 3.03 -32.13
CA THR A 131 1.60 2.04 -32.72
C THR A 131 2.91 2.69 -33.21
N ASP A 132 2.82 3.86 -33.85
CA ASP A 132 3.99 4.60 -34.31
C ASP A 132 4.85 5.07 -33.12
N LEU A 133 4.22 5.55 -32.05
CA LEU A 133 4.90 5.94 -30.82
C LEU A 133 5.54 4.76 -30.10
N GLU A 134 4.86 3.60 -30.01
CA GLU A 134 5.40 2.37 -29.42
C GLU A 134 6.60 1.85 -30.21
N THR A 135 6.58 1.95 -31.54
CA THR A 135 7.74 1.62 -32.38
C THR A 135 8.93 2.53 -32.10
N ALA A 136 8.69 3.82 -31.84
CA ALA A 136 9.76 4.73 -31.41
C ALA A 136 10.23 4.47 -29.98
N LEU A 137 9.34 3.97 -29.11
CA LEU A 137 9.61 3.67 -27.71
C LEU A 137 10.40 2.39 -27.51
N SER A 138 10.25 1.39 -28.39
CA SER A 138 10.87 0.07 -28.26
C SER A 138 12.40 0.09 -28.23
N GLY A 139 13.03 1.18 -28.71
CA GLY A 139 14.48 1.38 -28.61
C GLY A 139 14.97 2.00 -27.30
N ASN A 140 14.06 2.35 -26.37
CA ASN A 140 14.41 2.98 -25.10
C ASN A 140 14.65 1.93 -23.99
N GLU A 141 15.76 1.20 -24.12
CA GLU A 141 16.15 0.16 -23.16
C GLU A 141 16.29 0.71 -21.74
N LYS A 142 16.79 1.94 -21.59
CA LYS A 142 16.94 2.58 -20.27
C LYS A 142 15.60 2.78 -19.57
N LEU A 143 14.56 3.21 -20.30
CA LEU A 143 13.21 3.33 -19.74
C LEU A 143 12.64 1.95 -19.41
N LYS A 144 12.85 0.95 -20.29
CA LYS A 144 12.37 -0.42 -20.06
C LYS A 144 13.00 -1.03 -18.81
N ASP A 145 14.30 -0.90 -18.66
CA ASP A 145 15.04 -1.38 -17.49
C ASP A 145 14.61 -0.68 -16.21
N ALA A 146 14.52 0.66 -16.24
CA ALA A 146 14.08 1.43 -15.07
C ALA A 146 12.65 1.06 -14.66
N PHE A 147 11.75 0.90 -15.62
CA PHE A 147 10.36 0.58 -15.29
C PHE A 147 10.21 -0.87 -14.83
N THR A 148 11.01 -1.81 -15.35
CA THR A 148 11.09 -3.19 -14.84
C THR A 148 11.65 -3.25 -13.41
N GLN A 149 12.66 -2.42 -13.11
CA GLN A 149 13.19 -2.30 -11.75
C GLN A 149 12.17 -1.71 -10.77
N LEU A 150 11.31 -0.79 -11.22
CA LEU A 150 10.19 -0.29 -10.42
C LEU A 150 9.23 -1.44 -10.05
N HIS A 151 8.85 -2.29 -11.01
CA HIS A 151 7.98 -3.44 -10.75
C HIS A 151 8.64 -4.42 -9.78
N SER A 152 9.91 -4.74 -10.01
CA SER A 152 10.68 -5.66 -9.17
C SER A 152 10.82 -5.15 -7.73
N GLY A 153 11.13 -3.87 -7.57
CA GLY A 153 11.31 -3.26 -6.25
C GLY A 153 10.01 -3.12 -5.47
N ILE A 154 8.88 -2.85 -6.14
CA ILE A 154 7.54 -2.91 -5.52
C ILE A 154 7.26 -4.31 -4.97
N VAL A 155 7.51 -5.35 -5.77
CA VAL A 155 7.31 -6.74 -5.33
C VAL A 155 8.19 -7.08 -4.15
N GLU A 156 9.48 -6.75 -4.22
CA GLU A 156 10.43 -7.00 -3.13
C GLU A 156 9.98 -6.31 -1.83
N GLY A 157 9.53 -5.05 -1.90
CA GLY A 157 9.04 -4.34 -0.73
C GLY A 157 7.73 -4.92 -0.16
N LEU A 158 6.82 -5.41 -1.01
CA LEU A 158 5.62 -6.12 -0.56
C LEU A 158 5.97 -7.44 0.14
N GLN A 159 6.89 -8.21 -0.42
CA GLN A 159 7.37 -9.47 0.18
C GLN A 159 8.09 -9.27 1.51
N LEU A 160 8.82 -8.15 1.66
CA LEU A 160 9.45 -7.77 2.92
C LEU A 160 8.43 -7.29 3.97
N LYS A 161 7.30 -6.69 3.53
CA LYS A 161 6.21 -6.25 4.41
C LYS A 161 5.36 -7.42 4.90
N ASP A 162 5.01 -8.35 4.02
CA ASP A 162 4.29 -9.58 4.35
C ASP A 162 4.69 -10.73 3.40
N SER A 163 5.64 -11.54 3.86
CA SER A 163 6.19 -12.63 3.06
C SER A 163 5.21 -13.76 2.81
N TYR A 164 4.15 -13.89 3.63
CA TYR A 164 3.13 -14.94 3.44
C TYR A 164 2.10 -14.51 2.41
N GLN A 165 1.63 -13.27 2.47
CA GLN A 165 0.63 -12.76 1.55
C GLN A 165 1.15 -12.60 0.12
N TYR A 166 2.44 -12.24 -0.03
CA TYR A 166 3.03 -11.88 -1.32
C TYR A 166 4.09 -12.87 -1.83
N ALA A 167 4.15 -14.08 -1.27
CA ALA A 167 5.14 -15.10 -1.60
C ALA A 167 5.23 -15.40 -3.12
N ASP A 168 4.08 -15.46 -3.78
CA ASP A 168 3.98 -15.82 -5.20
C ASP A 168 4.09 -14.62 -6.15
N LEU A 169 4.15 -13.39 -5.60
CA LEU A 169 4.24 -12.18 -6.41
C LEU A 169 5.63 -12.08 -7.05
N ASN A 170 5.67 -11.72 -8.33
CA ASN A 170 6.90 -11.43 -9.07
C ASN A 170 6.71 -10.16 -9.91
N ALA A 171 7.78 -9.61 -10.48
CA ALA A 171 7.71 -8.37 -11.26
C ALA A 171 6.64 -8.42 -12.37
N SER A 172 6.53 -9.55 -13.09
CA SER A 172 5.55 -9.70 -14.16
C SER A 172 4.10 -9.83 -13.66
N SER A 173 3.89 -10.10 -12.37
CA SER A 173 2.56 -10.06 -11.75
C SER A 173 1.97 -8.64 -11.72
N LEU A 174 2.82 -7.62 -11.87
CA LEU A 174 2.42 -6.22 -11.93
C LEU A 174 2.26 -5.69 -13.37
N ASN A 175 2.66 -6.49 -14.37
CA ASN A 175 2.48 -6.14 -15.78
C ASN A 175 1.00 -5.88 -16.07
N GLY A 176 0.75 -4.84 -16.86
CA GLY A 176 -0.58 -4.38 -17.20
C GLY A 176 -1.40 -3.91 -16.00
N SER A 177 -0.79 -3.68 -14.84
CA SER A 177 -1.50 -3.20 -13.65
C SER A 177 -0.96 -1.88 -13.11
N ILE A 178 0.25 -1.51 -13.52
CA ILE A 178 0.89 -0.24 -13.18
C ILE A 178 0.97 0.64 -14.42
N ARG A 179 0.44 1.85 -14.29
CA ARG A 179 0.64 2.95 -15.22
C ARG A 179 1.46 4.04 -14.55
N LEU A 180 2.49 4.54 -15.23
CA LEU A 180 3.48 5.44 -14.63
C LEU A 180 2.89 6.76 -14.13
N ASN A 181 2.09 7.45 -14.95
CA ASN A 181 1.48 8.71 -14.56
C ASN A 181 0.39 8.48 -13.51
N GLU A 182 -0.43 7.44 -13.66
CA GLU A 182 -1.43 7.09 -12.65
C GLU A 182 -0.77 6.81 -11.29
N LEU A 183 0.25 5.96 -11.24
CA LEU A 183 0.99 5.65 -10.00
C LEU A 183 1.56 6.91 -9.35
N THR A 184 2.19 7.79 -10.14
CA THR A 184 2.75 9.03 -9.61
C THR A 184 1.69 10.01 -9.15
N GLU A 185 0.54 10.08 -9.82
CA GLU A 185 -0.59 10.89 -9.36
C GLU A 185 -1.14 10.36 -8.03
N GLN A 186 -1.32 9.05 -7.89
CA GLN A 186 -1.78 8.44 -6.64
C GLN A 186 -0.76 8.60 -5.51
N TYR A 187 0.53 8.48 -5.81
CA TYR A 187 1.61 8.76 -4.86
C TYR A 187 1.57 10.21 -4.39
N SER A 188 1.43 11.14 -5.33
CA SER A 188 1.34 12.57 -5.06
C SER A 188 0.15 12.92 -4.16
N LYS A 189 -0.96 12.17 -4.24
CA LYS A 189 -2.16 12.33 -3.40
C LYS A 189 -1.98 11.88 -1.95
N GLN A 190 -0.94 11.10 -1.63
CA GLN A 190 -0.65 10.70 -0.24
C GLN A 190 -0.12 11.88 0.61
N PHE A 191 0.38 12.93 -0.05
CA PHE A 191 0.84 14.15 0.60
C PHE A 191 -0.34 15.12 0.76
N HIS A 192 -0.96 15.10 1.94
CA HIS A 192 -2.17 15.87 2.20
C HIS A 192 -1.88 17.37 2.44
N PHE A 193 -2.68 18.22 1.81
CA PHE A 193 -2.62 19.68 2.01
C PHE A 193 -2.96 20.12 3.44
N GLU A 194 -3.62 19.30 4.26
CA GLU A 194 -4.00 19.64 5.65
C GLU A 194 -3.20 18.87 6.72
N GLY A 195 -2.13 18.15 6.34
CA GLY A 195 -1.40 17.29 7.26
C GLY A 195 0.07 17.08 6.91
N PHE A 196 0.56 15.88 7.17
CA PHE A 196 1.94 15.50 6.89
C PHE A 196 2.23 15.62 5.38
N GLY A 197 3.28 16.36 5.03
CA GLY A 197 3.74 16.54 3.66
C GLY A 197 3.29 17.84 2.96
N GLN A 198 2.71 18.80 3.69
CA GLN A 198 2.35 20.15 3.21
C GLN A 198 3.53 20.93 2.61
N GLU A 199 4.73 20.69 3.12
CA GLU A 199 5.96 21.33 2.68
C GLU A 199 6.39 20.91 1.27
N TYR A 200 5.93 19.74 0.80
CA TYR A 200 6.25 19.21 -0.53
C TYR A 200 5.20 19.66 -1.56
N LYS A 201 5.48 20.78 -2.24
CA LYS A 201 4.57 21.46 -3.17
C LYS A 201 4.61 20.88 -4.58
N THR A 202 5.73 20.27 -4.95
CA THR A 202 5.98 19.72 -6.27
C THR A 202 6.13 18.20 -6.22
N LEU A 203 5.90 17.52 -7.34
CA LEU A 203 6.17 16.08 -7.44
C LEU A 203 7.65 15.77 -7.16
N SER A 204 8.57 16.64 -7.61
CA SER A 204 10.00 16.47 -7.34
C SER A 204 10.29 16.47 -5.85
N GLU A 205 9.73 17.41 -5.10
CA GLU A 205 9.88 17.48 -3.64
C GLU A 205 9.25 16.26 -2.97
N ARG A 206 8.07 15.82 -3.40
CA ARG A 206 7.38 14.63 -2.86
C ARG A 206 8.13 13.33 -3.12
N LEU A 207 8.85 13.25 -4.25
CA LEU A 207 9.72 12.14 -4.54
C LEU A 207 11.01 12.22 -3.71
N ASP A 208 11.51 13.40 -3.35
CA ASP A 208 12.79 13.54 -2.64
C ASP A 208 12.76 13.26 -1.12
N VAL A 209 11.82 12.43 -0.68
CA VAL A 209 11.74 11.91 0.69
C VAL A 209 12.71 10.75 0.91
N ASP A 210 12.93 10.37 2.17
CA ASP A 210 13.71 9.18 2.48
C ASP A 210 13.04 7.90 1.93
N ALA A 211 13.85 6.87 1.70
CA ALA A 211 13.38 5.63 1.06
C ALA A 211 12.30 4.90 1.89
N GLY A 212 12.33 5.01 3.22
CA GLY A 212 11.32 4.39 4.08
C GLY A 212 9.95 5.04 3.89
N LEU A 213 9.92 6.38 3.94
CA LEU A 213 8.72 7.16 3.71
C LEU A 213 8.20 7.03 2.27
N PHE A 214 9.10 7.05 1.29
CA PHE A 214 8.78 6.77 -0.11
C PHE A 214 8.05 5.42 -0.24
N GLY A 215 8.61 4.35 0.33
CA GLY A 215 8.01 3.02 0.25
C GLY A 215 6.64 2.95 0.90
N HIS A 216 6.48 3.58 2.07
CA HIS A 216 5.19 3.65 2.75
C HIS A 216 4.11 4.27 1.85
N PHE A 217 4.35 5.46 1.31
CA PHE A 217 3.39 6.14 0.45
C PHE A 217 3.22 5.48 -0.92
N LEU A 218 4.25 4.83 -1.44
CA LEU A 218 4.12 4.03 -2.66
C LEU A 218 3.11 2.91 -2.50
N PHE A 219 3.14 2.18 -1.37
CA PHE A 219 2.18 1.11 -1.13
C PHE A 219 0.77 1.59 -0.81
N GLU A 220 0.62 2.75 -0.16
CA GLU A 220 -0.70 3.36 0.02
C GLU A 220 -1.29 3.88 -1.32
N ALA A 221 -0.43 4.37 -2.21
CA ALA A 221 -0.82 4.80 -3.55
C ALA A 221 -1.21 3.64 -4.47
N MET A 222 -0.64 2.46 -4.24
CA MET A 222 -1.04 1.24 -4.91
C MET A 222 -2.41 0.77 -4.39
N ASN A 223 -3.41 0.81 -5.26
CA ASN A 223 -4.75 0.32 -4.95
C ASN A 223 -4.66 -1.15 -4.42
N PRO A 224 -5.31 -1.53 -3.30
CA PRO A 224 -5.23 -2.88 -2.72
C PRO A 224 -5.75 -4.01 -3.63
N LYS A 225 -6.25 -3.67 -4.82
CA LYS A 225 -6.54 -4.59 -5.91
C LYS A 225 -5.70 -4.13 -7.09
N ILE A 226 -4.53 -4.73 -7.26
CA ILE A 226 -3.77 -4.69 -8.52
C ILE A 226 -4.77 -5.08 -9.62
N ARG A 227 -5.29 -4.09 -10.35
CA ARG A 227 -6.28 -4.28 -11.41
C ARG A 227 -5.50 -4.59 -12.67
N THR A 228 -5.63 -5.81 -13.17
CA THR A 228 -5.17 -6.14 -14.51
C THR A 228 -5.98 -5.33 -15.52
N PHE A 229 -5.32 -4.47 -16.29
CA PHE A 229 -5.90 -3.86 -17.48
C PHE A 229 -5.96 -4.95 -18.56
N ALA A 230 -7.17 -5.21 -19.05
CA ALA A 230 -7.44 -6.14 -20.14
C ALA A 230 -7.14 -5.51 -21.50
#